data_AF-A0A258CA84-F1
#
_entry.id   AF-A0A258CA84-F1
#
_cell.length_a   1.000
_cell.length_b   1.000
_cell.length_c   1.000
_cell.angle_alpha   90.00
_cell.angle_beta   90.00
_cell.angle_gamma   90.00
#
_symmetry.space_group_name_H-M   'P 1'
#
loop_
_entity.id
_entity.type
_entity.pdbx_description
1 polymer ?
#
loop_
_entity_poly.entity_id
_entity_poly.type
_entity_poly.pdbx_seq_one_letter_code
_entity_poly.pdbx_strand_id
1 'polypeptide(L)'
;MAFFTAASKADFQQQLQAALAQHVDEQLLPQVGLFAEQFFGIVALSELVERRMSDLVGSTLASWRLLERFDPAHPQVQVFNPDYEKHGWQSTHSLVEVLHPDMPFLVDSVRMELTRRGYAIHTLQNTVLQVRR
;
A
#
# COMPACT_ATOMS: atom_id res chain seq x y z
N MET A 1 -16.21 -6.36 -11.94
CA MET A 1 -15.89 -6.60 -10.52
C MET A 1 -16.31 -5.37 -9.71
N ALA A 2 -16.99 -5.58 -8.58
CA ALA A 2 -17.70 -4.53 -7.84
C ALA A 2 -16.78 -3.75 -6.89
N PHE A 3 -17.11 -2.49 -6.67
CA PHE A 3 -16.63 -1.74 -5.51
C PHE A 3 -17.21 -2.35 -4.25
N PHE A 4 -16.51 -2.20 -3.12
CA PHE A 4 -17.00 -2.65 -1.82
C PHE A 4 -17.63 -1.49 -1.06
N THR A 5 -18.43 -1.80 -0.06
CA THR A 5 -18.98 -0.83 0.88
C THR A 5 -18.48 -1.16 2.28
N ALA A 6 -18.10 -0.14 3.04
CA ALA A 6 -17.75 -0.30 4.44
C ALA A 6 -18.37 0.82 5.27
N ALA A 7 -19.00 0.47 6.39
CA ALA A 7 -19.64 1.42 7.29
C ALA A 7 -18.63 2.17 8.18
N SER A 8 -17.41 1.62 8.34
CA SER A 8 -16.33 2.19 9.14
C SER A 8 -14.96 1.67 8.70
N LYS A 9 -13.88 2.25 9.23
CA LYS A 9 -12.52 1.71 9.03
C LYS A 9 -12.36 0.30 9.57
N ALA A 10 -13.00 -0.02 10.70
CA ALA A 10 -12.96 -1.37 11.27
C ALA A 10 -13.65 -2.40 10.37
N ASP A 11 -14.80 -2.03 9.79
CA ASP A 11 -15.51 -2.87 8.81
C ASP A 11 -14.65 -3.08 7.55
N PHE A 12 -14.04 -2.02 7.03
CA PHE A 12 -13.08 -2.13 5.94
C PHE A 12 -11.92 -3.09 6.26
N GLN A 13 -11.29 -2.95 7.44
CA GLN A 13 -10.18 -3.81 7.87
C GLN A 13 -10.61 -5.28 7.95
N GLN A 14 -11.80 -5.56 8.48
CA GLN A 14 -12.34 -6.92 8.55
C GLN A 14 -12.56 -7.50 7.14
N GLN A 15 -13.15 -6.72 6.22
CA GLN A 15 -13.37 -7.16 4.84
C GLN A 15 -12.04 -7.40 4.10
N LEU A 16 -11.05 -6.51 4.29
CA LEU A 16 -9.73 -6.65 3.68
C LEU A 16 -9.01 -7.89 4.21
N GLN A 17 -9.05 -8.15 5.52
CA GLN A 17 -8.43 -9.33 6.12
C GLN A 17 -9.07 -10.62 5.61
N ALA A 18 -10.40 -10.66 5.48
CA ALA A 18 -11.10 -11.80 4.90
C ALA A 18 -10.72 -12.04 3.43
N ALA A 19 -10.50 -10.97 2.65
CA ALA A 19 -10.02 -11.08 1.27
C ALA A 19 -8.55 -11.54 1.20
N LEU A 20 -7.68 -11.02 2.07
CA LEU A 20 -6.28 -11.44 2.17
C LEU A 20 -6.12 -12.92 2.52
N ALA A 21 -6.99 -13.46 3.38
CA ALA A 21 -6.99 -14.86 3.80
C ALA A 21 -7.10 -15.87 2.63
N GLN A 22 -7.60 -15.43 1.47
CA GLN A 22 -7.67 -16.26 0.26
C GLN A 22 -6.34 -16.37 -0.49
N HIS A 23 -5.36 -15.54 -0.14
CA HIS A 23 -4.10 -15.37 -0.87
C HIS A 23 -2.85 -15.58 -0.02
N VAL A 24 -2.99 -15.71 1.31
CA VAL A 24 -1.87 -15.91 2.24
C VAL A 24 -2.14 -17.10 3.14
N ASP A 25 -1.07 -17.78 3.55
CA ASP A 25 -1.16 -18.88 4.50
C ASP A 25 -1.72 -18.40 5.84
N GLU A 26 -2.47 -19.27 6.52
CA GLU A 26 -3.12 -18.97 7.80
C GLU A 26 -2.13 -18.50 8.88
N GLN A 27 -0.89 -19.00 8.82
CA GLN A 27 0.18 -18.62 9.73
C GLN A 27 0.70 -17.19 9.50
N LEU A 28 0.64 -16.70 8.25
CA LEU A 28 1.13 -15.39 7.85
C LEU A 28 0.03 -14.31 7.93
N LEU A 29 -1.23 -14.72 7.84
CA LEU A 29 -2.40 -13.83 7.84
C LEU A 29 -2.42 -12.82 9.00
N PRO A 30 -2.09 -13.17 10.26
CA PRO A 30 -2.08 -12.18 11.34
C PRO A 30 -1.07 -11.05 11.10
N GLN A 31 0.11 -11.35 10.55
CA GLN A 31 1.15 -10.35 10.29
C GLN A 31 0.79 -9.47 9.11
N VAL A 32 0.30 -10.06 8.02
CA VAL A 32 -0.15 -9.30 6.83
C VAL A 32 -1.37 -8.45 7.16
N GLY A 33 -2.28 -8.94 8.02
CA GLY A 33 -3.42 -8.18 8.52
C GLY A 33 -3.00 -6.95 9.33
N LEU A 34 -2.08 -7.13 10.29
CA LEU A 34 -1.52 -6.00 11.06
C LEU A 34 -0.81 -4.98 10.16
N PHE A 35 -0.03 -5.47 9.19
CA PHE A 35 0.58 -4.60 8.19
C PHE A 35 -0.46 -3.80 7.42
N ALA A 36 -1.52 -4.46 6.92
CA ALA A 36 -2.58 -3.81 6.15
C ALA A 36 -3.30 -2.73 6.98
N GLU A 37 -3.52 -3.02 8.27
CA GLU A 37 -4.10 -2.08 9.23
C GLU A 37 -3.28 -0.79 9.33
N GLN A 38 -1.96 -0.94 9.50
CA GLN A 38 -1.02 0.18 9.60
C GLN A 38 -0.86 0.90 8.26
N PHE A 39 -0.73 0.14 7.17
CA PHE A 39 -0.51 0.63 5.81
C PHE A 39 -1.63 1.55 5.35
N PHE A 40 -2.89 1.20 5.63
CA PHE A 40 -4.05 2.05 5.32
C PHE A 40 -4.50 2.93 6.51
N GLY A 41 -3.75 2.93 7.61
CA GLY A 41 -4.17 3.51 8.89
C GLY A 41 -4.56 4.99 8.80
N ILE A 42 -3.88 5.76 7.95
CA ILE A 42 -4.15 7.20 7.76
C ILE A 42 -5.04 7.51 6.55
N VAL A 43 -5.28 6.55 5.65
CA VAL A 43 -6.08 6.76 4.44
C VAL A 43 -7.54 6.95 4.82
N ALA A 44 -8.22 7.94 4.27
CA ALA A 44 -9.63 8.17 4.58
C ALA A 44 -10.50 7.02 4.05
N LEU A 45 -11.55 6.66 4.77
CA LEU A 45 -12.47 5.60 4.31
C LEU A 45 -13.09 5.92 2.95
N SER A 46 -13.40 7.20 2.71
CA SER A 46 -13.93 7.69 1.42
C SER A 46 -12.99 7.40 0.25
N GLU A 47 -11.68 7.51 0.44
CA GLU A 47 -10.69 7.19 -0.61
C GLU A 47 -10.55 5.68 -0.81
N LEU A 48 -10.68 4.90 0.27
CA LEU A 48 -10.58 3.43 0.19
C LEU A 48 -11.74 2.83 -0.61
N VAL A 49 -12.97 3.30 -0.38
CA VAL A 49 -14.16 2.78 -1.08
C VAL A 49 -14.22 3.17 -2.56
N GLU A 50 -13.43 4.16 -2.99
CA GLU A 50 -13.23 4.50 -4.40
C GLU A 50 -12.31 3.51 -5.13
N ARG A 51 -11.70 2.57 -4.42
CA ARG A 51 -10.83 1.53 -4.98
C ARG A 51 -11.53 0.18 -4.98
N ARG A 52 -11.16 -0.68 -5.92
CA ARG A 52 -11.65 -2.07 -5.92
C ARG A 52 -10.97 -2.85 -4.81
N MET A 53 -11.72 -3.73 -4.15
CA MET A 53 -11.16 -4.60 -3.12
C MET A 53 -9.98 -5.44 -3.65
N SER A 54 -10.07 -5.93 -4.90
CA SER A 54 -8.97 -6.66 -5.55
C SER A 54 -7.70 -5.82 -5.70
N ASP A 55 -7.84 -4.53 -6.00
CA ASP A 55 -6.70 -3.63 -6.17
C ASP A 55 -6.07 -3.27 -4.82
N LEU A 56 -6.89 -3.17 -3.76
CA LEU A 56 -6.41 -3.00 -2.40
C LEU A 56 -5.62 -4.22 -1.94
N VAL A 57 -6.19 -5.43 -2.06
CA VAL A 57 -5.53 -6.70 -1.75
C VAL A 57 -4.21 -6.84 -2.51
N GLY A 58 -4.21 -6.62 -3.83
CA GLY A 58 -3.00 -6.74 -4.63
C GLY A 58 -1.92 -5.72 -4.24
N SER A 59 -2.30 -4.46 -4.00
CA SER A 59 -1.36 -3.45 -3.52
C SER A 59 -0.78 -3.76 -2.14
N THR A 60 -1.59 -4.32 -1.22
CA THR A 60 -1.14 -4.77 0.10
C THR A 60 -0.11 -5.89 -0.03
N LEU A 61 -0.40 -6.92 -0.83
CA LEU A 61 0.51 -8.06 -1.01
C LEU A 61 1.80 -7.67 -1.73
N ALA A 62 1.73 -6.76 -2.72
CA ALA A 62 2.91 -6.22 -3.38
C ALA A 62 3.81 -5.46 -2.39
N SER A 63 3.22 -4.56 -1.59
CA SER A 63 3.93 -3.77 -0.58
C SER A 63 4.51 -4.65 0.54
N TRP A 64 3.77 -5.69 0.96
CA TRP A 64 4.26 -6.66 1.94
C TRP A 64 5.51 -7.40 1.45
N ARG A 65 5.49 -7.91 0.21
CA ARG A 65 6.64 -8.59 -0.41
C ARG A 65 7.86 -7.68 -0.54
N LEU A 66 7.63 -6.40 -0.82
CA LEU A 66 8.69 -5.38 -0.84
C LEU A 66 9.32 -5.23 0.55
N LEU A 67 8.49 -5.09 1.59
CA LEU A 67 8.94 -4.95 2.98
C LEU A 67 9.69 -6.19 3.49
N GLU A 68 9.22 -7.39 3.14
CA GLU A 68 9.82 -8.67 3.53
C GLU A 68 11.28 -8.78 3.05
N ARG A 69 11.56 -8.30 1.84
CA ARG A 69 12.89 -8.39 1.20
C ARG A 69 13.75 -7.14 1.39
N PHE A 70 13.24 -6.13 2.08
CA PHE A 70 13.89 -4.85 2.21
C PHE A 70 15.20 -4.95 3.01
N ASP A 71 16.29 -4.39 2.54
CA ASP A 71 17.52 -4.23 3.31
C ASP A 71 17.64 -2.76 3.74
N PRO A 72 17.64 -2.44 5.05
CA PRO A 72 17.77 -1.07 5.53
C PRO A 72 19.05 -0.36 5.06
N ALA A 73 20.10 -1.09 4.68
CA ALA A 73 21.33 -0.52 4.10
C ALA A 73 21.15 -0.03 2.65
N HIS A 74 20.11 -0.51 1.96
CA HIS A 74 19.86 -0.24 0.56
C HIS A 74 18.42 0.25 0.35
N PRO A 75 18.16 1.56 0.49
CA PRO A 75 16.86 2.14 0.20
C PRO A 75 16.36 1.78 -1.21
N GLN A 76 15.05 1.55 -1.33
CA GLN A 76 14.44 1.14 -2.57
C GLN A 76 13.45 2.19 -3.07
N VAL A 77 13.54 2.47 -4.37
CA VAL A 77 12.55 3.27 -5.10
C VAL A 77 12.10 2.47 -6.30
N GLN A 78 10.81 2.25 -6.44
CA GLN A 78 10.21 1.56 -7.58
C GLN A 78 9.21 2.47 -8.26
N VAL A 79 9.22 2.48 -9.60
CA VAL A 79 8.27 3.24 -10.41
C VAL A 79 7.67 2.32 -11.45
N PHE A 80 6.36 2.12 -11.39
CA PHE A 80 5.66 1.20 -12.29
C PHE A 80 4.18 1.55 -12.42
N ASN A 81 3.55 1.03 -13.47
CA ASN A 81 2.11 1.08 -13.67
C ASN A 81 1.58 -0.33 -13.44
N PRO A 82 0.93 -0.61 -12.30
CA PRO A 82 0.37 -1.93 -12.07
C PRO A 82 -0.72 -2.20 -13.10
N ASP A 83 -0.50 -3.25 -13.87
CA ASP A 83 -1.47 -3.87 -14.77
C ASP A 83 -1.90 -5.24 -14.25
N TYR A 84 -3.16 -5.58 -14.52
CA TYR A 84 -3.78 -6.78 -13.98
C TYR A 84 -3.09 -8.08 -14.43
N GLU A 85 -2.60 -8.13 -15.66
CA GLU A 85 -1.99 -9.35 -16.22
C GLU A 85 -0.67 -9.70 -15.53
N LYS A 86 0.17 -8.69 -15.24
CA LYS A 86 1.49 -8.92 -14.62
C LYS A 86 1.45 -8.91 -13.10
N HIS A 87 0.59 -8.10 -12.50
CA HIS A 87 0.64 -7.83 -11.07
C HIS A 87 -0.55 -8.43 -10.31
N GLY A 88 -1.63 -8.82 -10.99
CA GLY A 88 -2.87 -9.28 -10.36
C GLY A 88 -3.74 -8.15 -9.78
N TRP A 89 -3.32 -6.90 -9.97
CA TRP A 89 -4.04 -5.68 -9.59
C TRP A 89 -3.67 -4.54 -10.53
N GLN A 90 -4.44 -3.47 -10.48
CA GLN A 90 -4.21 -2.33 -11.33
C GLN A 90 -4.38 -0.98 -10.61
N SER A 91 -3.83 0.05 -11.23
CA SER A 91 -4.02 1.45 -10.87
C SER A 91 -4.27 2.25 -12.13
N THR A 92 -5.08 3.31 -12.03
CA THR A 92 -5.26 4.29 -13.11
C THR A 92 -4.08 5.27 -13.23
N HIS A 93 -3.16 5.26 -12.26
CA HIS A 93 -2.01 6.15 -12.20
C HIS A 93 -0.70 5.36 -12.00
N SER A 94 0.42 5.98 -12.38
CA SER A 94 1.76 5.47 -12.05
C SER A 94 2.00 5.49 -10.55
N LEU A 95 2.62 4.43 -10.03
CA LEU A 95 3.05 4.35 -8.65
C LEU A 95 4.52 4.68 -8.53
N VAL A 96 4.84 5.44 -7.48
CA VAL A 96 6.20 5.69 -7.00
C VAL A 96 6.25 5.17 -5.57
N GLU A 97 6.82 3.99 -5.39
CA GLU A 97 6.99 3.37 -4.07
C GLU A 97 8.39 3.69 -3.55
N VAL A 98 8.47 4.22 -2.33
CA VAL A 98 9.72 4.56 -1.66
C VAL A 98 9.76 3.82 -0.34
N LEU A 99 10.73 2.92 -0.17
CA LEU A 99 10.99 2.21 1.06
C LEU A 99 12.40 2.55 1.56
N HIS A 100 12.46 3.20 2.72
CA HIS A 100 13.68 3.78 3.29
C HIS A 100 13.57 3.75 4.82
N PRO A 101 14.67 3.62 5.59
CA PRO A 101 14.62 3.83 7.04
C PRO A 101 14.06 5.22 7.39
N ASP A 102 13.30 5.36 8.46
CA ASP A 102 12.65 6.65 8.74
C ASP A 102 13.67 7.80 8.89
N MET A 103 13.37 8.95 8.28
CA MET A 103 14.21 10.15 8.36
C MET A 103 13.39 11.43 8.13
N PRO A 104 13.81 12.58 8.70
CA PRO A 104 13.12 13.84 8.50
C PRO A 104 13.00 14.24 7.02
N PHE A 105 11.87 14.84 6.66
CA PHE A 105 11.59 15.44 5.34
C PHE A 105 11.54 14.48 4.14
N LEU A 106 11.56 13.15 4.33
CA LEU A 106 11.53 12.20 3.22
C LEU A 106 10.33 12.42 2.30
N VAL A 107 9.12 12.44 2.87
CA VAL A 107 7.86 12.61 2.12
C VAL A 107 7.81 13.96 1.41
N ASP A 108 8.18 15.04 2.10
CA ASP A 108 8.17 16.38 1.52
C ASP A 108 9.20 16.52 0.39
N SER A 109 10.39 15.92 0.54
CA SER A 109 11.44 15.96 -0.48
C SER A 109 11.01 15.23 -1.76
N VAL A 110 10.40 14.05 -1.63
CA VAL A 110 9.86 13.29 -2.77
C VAL A 110 8.74 14.08 -3.45
N ARG A 111 7.81 14.64 -2.67
CA ARG A 111 6.72 15.47 -3.19
C ARG A 111 7.24 16.71 -3.93
N MET A 112 8.22 17.39 -3.37
CA MET A 112 8.84 18.57 -3.97
C MET A 112 9.52 18.21 -5.29
N GLU A 113 10.25 17.10 -5.36
CA GLU A 113 10.92 16.68 -6.60
C GLU A 113 9.92 16.30 -7.70
N LEU A 114 8.84 15.58 -7.36
CA LEU A 114 7.78 15.26 -8.32
C LEU A 114 7.09 16.54 -8.84
N THR A 115 6.75 17.46 -7.94
CA THR A 115 6.15 18.76 -8.28
C THR A 115 7.09 19.60 -9.15
N ARG A 116 8.39 19.64 -8.82
CA ARG A 116 9.42 20.38 -9.58
C ARG A 116 9.53 19.89 -11.02
N ARG A 117 9.29 18.59 -11.26
CA ARG A 117 9.26 17.98 -12.60
C ARG A 117 7.91 18.13 -13.32
N GLY A 118 6.92 18.74 -12.69
CA GLY A 118 5.60 18.97 -13.25
C GLY A 118 4.66 17.76 -13.17
N TYR A 119 4.97 16.76 -12.32
CA TYR A 119 4.07 15.61 -12.11
C TYR A 119 3.00 15.94 -11.06
N ALA A 120 1.75 15.64 -11.39
CA ALA A 120 0.65 15.70 -10.44
C ALA A 120 0.68 14.49 -9.49
N ILE A 121 0.46 14.71 -8.21
CA ILE A 121 0.31 13.65 -7.21
C ILE A 121 -1.19 13.49 -6.93
N HIS A 122 -1.74 12.35 -7.35
CA HIS A 122 -3.17 12.06 -7.20
C HIS A 122 -3.50 11.44 -5.84
N THR A 123 -2.58 10.66 -5.29
CA THR A 123 -2.71 10.03 -3.97
C THR A 123 -1.34 10.01 -3.32
N LEU A 124 -1.29 10.33 -2.04
CA LEU A 124 -0.08 10.25 -1.22
C LEU A 124 -0.39 9.40 0.01
N GLN A 125 0.29 8.27 0.13
CA GLN A 125 0.19 7.38 1.28
C GLN A 125 1.58 7.22 1.87
N ASN A 126 1.71 7.40 3.19
CA ASN A 126 2.92 7.12 3.93
C ASN A 126 2.60 6.35 5.22
N THR A 127 3.52 5.50 5.64
CA THR A 127 3.41 4.78 6.91
C THR A 127 4.81 4.47 7.41
N VAL A 128 5.07 4.81 8.67
CA VAL A 128 6.30 4.38 9.35
C VAL A 128 5.97 3.10 10.12
N LEU A 129 6.65 2.01 9.78
CA LEU A 129 6.43 0.70 10.37
C LEU A 129 7.56 0.38 11.35
N GLN A 130 7.21 -0.05 12.55
CA GLN A 130 8.16 -0.60 13.51
C GLN A 130 8.28 -2.10 13.24
N VAL A 131 9.44 -2.53 12.76
CA VAL A 131 9.68 -3.93 12.38
C VAL A 131 10.67 -4.60 13.33
N ARG A 132 10.45 -5.88 13.62
CA ARG A 132 11.41 -6.75 14.30
C ARG A 132 11.65 -7.95 13.40
N ARG A 133 12.92 -8.25 13.13
CA ARG A 133 13.36 -9.36 12.28
C ARG A 133 14.17 -10.36 13.10
#